data_AF-A0A352R442-F1
#
_entry.id   AF-A0A352R442-F1
#
_cell.length_a   1.000
_cell.length_b   1.000
_cell.length_c   1.000
_cell.angle_alpha   90.00
_cell.angle_beta   90.00
_cell.angle_gamma   90.00
#
_symmetry.space_group_name_H-M   'P 1'
#
loop_
_entity.id
_entity.type
_entity.pdbx_description
1 polymer ?
#
loop_
_entity_poly.entity_id
_entity_poly.type
_entity_poly.pdbx_seq_one_letter_code
_entity_poly.pdbx_strand_id
1 'polypeptide(L)' 'MLVKLIRRNRYQVGDYIVQKRQQQWWVFPYNSKRIGCIARVHEVVYFAPSLESAINWLEAKESN' A
#
# COMPACT_ATOMS: atom_id res chain seq x y z
N MET A 1 6.77 -9.37 7.67
CA MET A 1 6.64 -8.34 6.63
C MET A 1 7.29 -7.03 7.10
N LEU A 2 8.11 -6.36 6.28
CA LEU A 2 8.77 -5.10 6.66
C LEU A 2 7.90 -3.89 6.25
N VAL A 3 7.49 -3.08 7.23
CA VAL A 3 6.72 -1.85 7.00
C VAL A 3 7.64 -0.64 7.10
N LYS A 4 7.80 0.09 6.00
CA LYS A 4 8.64 1.29 5.91
C LYS A 4 7.81 2.52 5.56
N LEU A 5 7.89 3.56 6.38
CA LEU A 5 7.29 4.85 6.05
C LEU A 5 8.08 5.51 4.91
N ILE A 6 7.43 5.77 3.76
CA ILE A 6 8.07 6.44 2.61
C ILE A 6 7.84 7.95 2.66
N ARG A 7 6.59 8.36 2.93
CA ARG A 7 6.16 9.76 3.06
C ARG A 7 4.97 9.83 4.02
N ARG A 8 4.64 11.04 4.51
CA ARG A 8 3.41 11.28 5.27
C ARG A 8 2.23 10.70 4.48
N ASN A 9 1.50 9.76 5.08
CA ASN A 9 0.38 9.02 4.47
C ASN A 9 0.73 7.94 3.42
N ARG A 10 1.98 7.47 3.34
CA ARG A 10 2.40 6.41 2.42
C ARG A 10 3.43 5.46 3.05
N TYR A 11 3.11 4.18 3.04
CA TYR A 11 3.93 3.09 3.58
C TYR A 11 4.29 2.13 2.46
N GLN A 12 5.53 1.62 2.50
CA GLN A 12 5.93 0.42 1.77
C GLN A 12 5.73 -0.76 2.70
N VAL A 13 5.12 -1.81 2.17
CA VAL A 13 4.82 -3.04 2.89
C VAL A 13 5.17 -4.17 1.94
N GLY A 14 6.37 -4.75 2.11
CA GLY A 14 6.92 -5.70 1.14
C GLY A 14 7.00 -5.11 -0.28
N ASP A 15 6.42 -5.84 -1.25
CA ASP A 15 6.27 -5.43 -2.65
C ASP A 15 4.98 -4.63 -2.91
N TYR A 16 4.47 -3.92 -1.91
CA TYR A 16 3.28 -3.08 -2.03
C TYR A 16 3.49 -1.69 -1.44
N ILE A 17 2.69 -0.74 -1.94
CA ILE A 17 2.56 0.60 -1.41
C ILE A 17 1.15 0.75 -0.84
N VAL A 18 1.06 1.08 0.44
CA VAL A 18 -0.18 1.49 1.08
C VAL A 18 -0.21 3.01 1.17
N GLN A 19 -1.13 3.65 0.47
CA GLN A 19 -1.27 5.11 0.44
C GLN A 19 -2.64 5.52 0.95
N LYS A 20 -2.69 6.44 1.92
CA LYS A 20 -3.92 7.12 2.31
C LYS A 20 -4.27 8.19 1.27
N ARG A 21 -5.50 8.19 0.79
CA ARG A 21 -6.09 9.26 -0.01
C ARG A 21 -7.38 9.69 0.67
N GLN A 22 -7.48 10.98 0.97
CA GLN A 22 -8.58 11.53 1.78
C GLN A 22 -8.71 10.76 3.11
N GLN A 23 -9.78 9.98 3.29
CA GLN A 23 -10.02 9.17 4.48
C GLN A 23 -9.85 7.66 4.25
N GLN A 24 -9.43 7.25 3.06
CA GLN A 24 -9.38 5.84 2.67
C GLN A 24 -7.94 5.37 2.41
N TRP A 25 -7.69 4.08 2.56
CA TRP A 25 -6.38 3.47 2.32
C TRP A 25 -6.41 2.59 1.07
N TRP A 26 -5.40 2.78 0.25
CA TRP A 26 -5.34 2.19 -1.09
C TRP A 26 -4.03 1.43 -1.20
N VAL A 27 -4.11 0.17 -1.62
CA VAL A 27 -2.94 -0.69 -1.81
C VAL A 27 -2.62 -0.77 -3.29
N PHE A 28 -1.37 -0.55 -3.62
CA PHE A 28 -0.82 -0.59 -4.98
C PHE A 28 0.37 -1.55 -5.02
N PRO A 29 0.66 -2.18 -6.15
CA PRO A 29 1.92 -2.89 -6.33
C PRO A 29 3.10 -1.91 -6.23
N TYR A 30 4.17 -2.35 -5.58
CA TYR A 30 5.40 -1.59 -5.54
C TYR A 30 6.07 -1.60 -6.91
N ASN A 31 6.55 -0.43 -7.32
CA ASN A 31 7.34 -0.29 -8.53
C ASN A 31 8.56 0.57 -8.20
N SER A 32 9.73 -0.06 -8.16
CA SER A 32 11.01 0.58 -7.83
C SER A 32 11.39 1.73 -8.77
N LYS A 33 10.85 1.74 -10.00
CA LYS A 33 11.06 2.83 -10.97
C LYS A 33 10.12 4.02 -10.75
N ARG A 34 9.11 3.89 -9.87
CA ARG A 34 8.03 4.88 -9.66
C ARG A 34 7.82 5.27 -8.18
N ILE A 35 8.82 5.08 -7.33
CA ILE A 35 8.75 5.29 -5.86
C ILE A 35 8.23 6.70 -5.48
N GLY A 36 8.49 7.71 -6.32
CA GLY A 36 8.03 9.09 -6.12
C GLY A 36 6.70 9.45 -6.80
N CYS A 37 6.17 8.60 -7.67
CA CYS A 37 4.97 8.92 -8.45
C CYS A 37 3.69 8.70 -7.63
N ILE A 38 2.60 9.33 -8.07
CA ILE A 38 1.25 9.02 -7.60
C ILE A 38 0.82 7.76 -8.37
N ALA A 39 0.60 6.65 -7.66
CA ALA A 39 0.09 5.43 -8.27
C ALA A 39 -1.29 5.69 -8.89
N ARG A 40 -1.58 5.12 -10.06
CA ARG A 40 -2.85 5.40 -10.75
C ARG A 40 -3.96 4.57 -10.13
N VAL A 41 -5.19 5.09 -10.16
CA VAL A 41 -6.36 4.43 -9.53
C VAL A 41 -6.65 3.05 -10.16
N HIS A 42 -6.28 2.83 -11.42
CA HIS A 42 -6.43 1.50 -12.06
C HIS A 42 -5.39 0.47 -11.60
N GLU A 43 -4.32 0.88 -10.90
CA GLU A 43 -3.29 -0.02 -10.38
C GLU A 43 -3.62 -0.49 -8.95
N VAL A 44 -4.80 -0.16 -8.43
CA VAL A 44 -5.22 -0.51 -7.07
C VAL A 44 -5.52 -1.99 -7.01
N VAL A 45 -4.82 -2.69 -6.12
CA VAL A 45 -5.02 -4.12 -5.87
C VAL A 45 -5.96 -4.37 -4.70
N TYR A 46 -6.08 -3.42 -3.77
CA TYR A 46 -6.98 -3.54 -2.64
C TYR A 46 -7.37 -2.18 -2.07
N PHE A 47 -8.63 -2.09 -1.63
CA PHE A 47 -9.19 -0.95 -0.92
C PHE A 47 -9.39 -1.32 0.55
N ALA A 48 -8.89 -0.50 1.46
CA ALA A 48 -8.95 -0.75 2.89
C ALA A 48 -9.56 0.44 3.65
N PRO A 49 -10.43 0.17 4.65
CA PRO A 49 -10.99 1.23 5.50
C PRO A 49 -9.96 1.82 6.47
N SER A 50 -8.92 1.07 6.82
CA SER A 50 -7.84 1.49 7.73
C SER A 50 -6.47 1.00 7.25
N LEU A 51 -5.40 1.58 7.80
CA LEU A 51 -4.03 1.11 7.55
C LEU A 51 -3.85 -0.33 8.03
N GLU A 52 -4.42 -0.66 9.20
CA GLU A 52 -4.37 -1.99 9.79
C GLU A 52 -5.04 -3.03 8.88
N SER A 53 -6.23 -2.74 8.35
CA SER A 53 -6.89 -3.66 7.40
C SER A 53 -6.07 -3.88 6.13
N ALA A 54 -5.38 -2.85 5.63
CA ALA A 54 -4.49 -2.98 4.47
C ALA A 54 -3.29 -3.88 4.78
N ILE A 55 -2.66 -3.72 5.95
CA ILE A 55 -1.52 -4.53 6.37
C ILE A 55 -1.94 -5.98 6.60
N ASN A 56 -3.04 -6.23 7.32
CA ASN A 56 -3.52 -7.59 7.59
C ASN A 56 -3.87 -8.34 6.30
N TRP A 57 -4.46 -7.65 5.32
CA TRP A 57 -4.73 -8.24 4.00
C TRP A 57 -3.44 -8.62 3.26
N LEU A 58 -2.41 -7.76 3.34
CA LEU A 58 -1.10 -8.04 2.75
C LEU A 58 -0.41 -9.22 3.43
N GLU A 59 -0.43 -9.30 4.75
CA GLU A 59 0.16 -10.41 5.52
C GLU A 59 -0.52 -11.75 5.21
N ALA A 60 -1.85 -11.77 5.12
CA ALA A 60 -2.61 -12.95 4.74
C ALA A 60 -2.32 -13.40 3.29
N LYS A 61 -1.96 -12.46 2.41
CA LYS A 61 -1.61 -12.73 1.01
C LYS A 61 -0.18 -13.27 0.85
N GLU A 62 0.78 -12.81 1.65
CA GLU A 62 2.15 -13.37 1.64
C GLU A 62 2.25 -14.75 2.31
N SER A 63 1.27 -15.10 3.15
CA SER A 63 1.23 -16.38 3.86
C SER A 63 0.55 -17.52 3.09
N ASN A 64 -0.03 -17.24 1.91
CA ASN A 64 -0.64 -18.21 0.98
C ASN A 64 0.22 -18.36 -0.27
#